data_AF-A0A1Q6W0W8-F1
#
_entry.id   AF-A0A1Q6W0W8-F1
#
_cell.length_a   1.000
_cell.length_b   1.000
_cell.length_c   1.000
_cell.angle_alpha   90.00
_cell.angle_beta   90.00
_cell.angle_gamma   90.00
#
_symmetry.space_group_name_H-M   'P 1'
#
loop_
_entity.id
_entity.type
_entity.pdbx_description
1 polymer ?
#
loop_
_entity_poly.entity_id
_entity_poly.type
_entity_poly.pdbx_seq_one_letter_code
_entity_poly.pdbx_strand_id
1 'polypeptide(L)'
;MEPLADRRAQADRRKSQDRRQVVVRVPVEQRSGSDRRAGAERRAPQTLSEQIRDALELLTNVAESGTLDDASLRDLDAAVFRLRFVLDRFERTR
;
A
#
# COMPACT_ATOMS: atom_id res chain seq x y z
N MET A 1 -29.89 -39.82 -28.29
CA MET A 1 -30.02 -38.50 -27.65
C MET A 1 -30.55 -38.78 -26.26
N GLU A 2 -29.65 -38.91 -25.28
CA GLU A 2 -29.99 -39.31 -23.90
C GLU A 2 -30.19 -38.05 -23.04
N PRO A 3 -31.29 -37.91 -22.29
CA PRO A 3 -31.52 -36.76 -21.43
C PRO A 3 -30.73 -36.90 -20.12
N LEU A 4 -29.84 -35.94 -19.84
CA LEU A 4 -29.10 -35.85 -18.58
C LEU A 4 -30.06 -35.49 -17.44
N ALA A 5 -30.35 -36.47 -16.58
CA ALA A 5 -31.16 -36.29 -15.39
C ALA A 5 -30.58 -35.21 -14.46
N ASP A 6 -31.46 -34.31 -14.06
CA ASP A 6 -31.22 -33.12 -13.25
C ASP A 6 -30.65 -33.47 -11.86
N ARG A 7 -29.45 -32.97 -11.55
CA ARG A 7 -28.72 -33.21 -10.28
C ARG A 7 -29.23 -32.33 -9.11
N ARG A 8 -30.42 -31.73 -9.22
CA ARG A 8 -30.99 -30.81 -8.24
C ARG A 8 -32.09 -31.38 -7.34
N ALA A 9 -32.14 -32.71 -7.15
CA ALA A 9 -33.12 -33.33 -6.25
C ALA A 9 -32.48 -34.33 -5.28
N GLN A 10 -31.84 -33.82 -4.23
CA GLN A 10 -31.84 -34.52 -2.94
C GLN A 10 -32.11 -33.54 -1.82
N ALA A 11 -33.41 -33.32 -1.59
CA ALA A 11 -33.90 -32.88 -0.32
C ALA A 11 -33.95 -34.07 0.65
N ASP A 12 -33.34 -33.84 1.81
CA ASP A 12 -33.81 -34.29 3.11
C ASP A 12 -33.46 -35.72 3.57
N ARG A 13 -32.60 -35.79 4.60
CA ARG A 13 -32.80 -36.59 5.83
C ARG A 13 -31.51 -36.63 6.66
N ARG A 14 -31.31 -35.65 7.55
CA ARG A 14 -30.72 -35.87 8.89
C ARG A 14 -31.24 -34.82 9.88
N LYS A 15 -32.49 -34.99 10.30
CA LYS A 15 -32.94 -34.51 11.62
C LYS A 15 -32.38 -35.45 12.68
N SER A 16 -31.83 -34.89 13.74
CA SER A 16 -31.82 -35.37 15.15
C SER A 16 -30.52 -34.87 15.79
N GLN A 17 -30.55 -33.69 16.42
CA GLN A 17 -30.87 -33.50 17.84
C GLN A 17 -29.63 -33.74 18.73
N ASP A 18 -29.26 -32.66 19.40
CA ASP A 18 -28.55 -32.63 20.69
C ASP A 18 -27.09 -33.13 20.76
N ARG A 19 -26.16 -32.26 20.37
CA ARG A 19 -24.79 -32.31 20.89
C ARG A 19 -24.36 -30.92 21.36
N ARG A 20 -24.81 -30.58 22.57
CA ARG A 20 -24.09 -29.75 23.56
C ARG A 20 -23.67 -28.35 23.07
N GLN A 21 -24.60 -27.41 23.12
CA GLN A 21 -24.23 -26.00 23.34
C GLN A 21 -23.73 -25.85 24.78
N VAL A 22 -22.44 -26.09 25.01
CA VAL A 22 -21.77 -25.53 26.20
C VAL A 22 -21.14 -24.23 25.74
N VAL A 23 -21.84 -23.12 25.94
CA VAL A 23 -21.25 -21.79 25.77
C VAL A 23 -20.36 -21.55 26.98
N VAL A 24 -19.07 -21.83 26.84
CA VAL A 24 -18.07 -21.39 27.82
C VAL A 24 -17.93 -19.88 27.68
N ARG A 25 -18.46 -19.12 28.64
CA ARG A 25 -18.14 -17.69 28.77
C ARG A 25 -16.71 -17.56 29.28
N VAL A 26 -15.79 -17.29 28.36
CA VAL A 26 -14.43 -16.84 28.72
C VAL A 26 -14.54 -15.40 29.20
N PRO A 27 -14.09 -15.05 30.42
CA PRO A 27 -13.92 -13.67 30.81
C PRO A 27 -12.91 -13.04 29.86
N VAL A 28 -13.36 -12.12 29.02
CA VAL A 28 -12.45 -11.30 28.22
C VAL A 28 -11.85 -10.29 29.19
N GLU A 29 -10.64 -10.55 29.67
CA GLU A 29 -9.85 -9.51 30.33
C GLU A 29 -9.76 -8.32 29.37
N GLN A 30 -10.39 -7.21 29.78
CA GLN A 30 -10.28 -5.92 29.11
C GLN A 30 -8.82 -5.48 29.23
N ARG A 31 -8.00 -5.88 28.25
CA ARG A 31 -6.67 -5.31 28.12
C ARG A 31 -6.88 -3.83 27.84
N SER A 32 -6.44 -2.99 28.78
CA SER A 32 -6.16 -1.57 28.58
C SER A 32 -5.00 -1.41 27.58
N GLY A 33 -5.20 -1.94 26.37
CA GLY A 33 -4.31 -1.78 25.25
C GLY A 33 -4.55 -0.41 24.69
N SER A 34 -3.76 0.55 25.16
CA SER A 34 -3.54 1.85 24.57
C SER A 34 -3.71 1.81 23.05
N ASP A 35 -4.46 2.79 22.57
CA ASP A 35 -4.91 3.01 21.21
C ASP A 35 -3.87 2.58 20.14
N ARG A 36 -4.05 1.38 19.57
CA ARG A 36 -3.25 0.92 18.43
C ARG A 36 -3.51 1.73 17.16
N ARG A 37 -4.41 2.72 17.21
CA ARG A 37 -4.75 3.63 16.11
C ARG A 37 -4.15 5.03 16.27
N ALA A 38 -3.10 5.19 17.09
CA ALA A 38 -2.15 6.29 16.91
C ALA A 38 -1.32 6.06 15.63
N GLY A 39 -1.98 6.05 14.47
CA GLY A 39 -1.35 6.00 13.15
C GLY A 39 -0.80 7.37 12.72
N ALA A 40 -0.91 8.39 13.57
CA ALA A 40 -0.47 9.75 13.27
C ALA A 40 1.06 9.90 13.22
N GLU A 41 1.82 9.02 13.88
CA GLU A 41 3.29 9.05 13.88
C GLU A 41 3.93 8.27 12.73
N ARG A 42 3.16 7.56 11.89
CA ARG A 42 3.73 6.62 10.90
C ARG A 42 4.32 7.25 9.64
N ARG A 43 4.20 8.56 9.46
CA ARG A 43 4.94 9.36 8.46
C ARG A 43 4.48 10.79 8.67
N ALA A 44 5.35 11.67 9.13
CA ALA A 44 5.17 13.07 8.77
C ALA A 44 5.03 13.10 7.23
N PRO A 45 4.01 13.77 6.67
CA PRO A 45 3.90 13.89 5.23
C PRO A 45 5.17 14.58 4.76
N GLN A 46 6.04 13.84 4.03
CA GLN A 46 7.18 14.45 3.36
C GLN A 46 6.64 15.64 2.57
N THR A 47 7.23 16.80 2.81
CA THR A 47 6.92 17.98 2.02
C THR A 47 7.28 17.70 0.58
N LEU A 48 6.56 18.34 -0.35
CA LEU A 48 6.88 18.22 -1.78
C LEU A 48 8.33 18.61 -2.07
N SER A 49 8.88 19.59 -1.35
CA SER A 49 10.29 20.01 -1.47
C SER A 49 11.27 18.90 -1.06
N GLU A 50 10.97 18.16 0.01
CA GLU A 50 11.78 16.99 0.42
C GLU A 50 11.69 15.88 -0.62
N GLN A 51 10.49 15.59 -1.12
CA GLN A 51 10.31 14.57 -2.16
C GLN A 51 11.04 14.93 -3.47
N ILE A 52 11.08 16.21 -3.86
CA ILE A 52 11.84 16.67 -5.02
C ILE A 52 13.35 16.55 -4.76
N ARG A 53 13.83 16.84 -3.54
CA ARG A 53 15.24 16.65 -3.17
C ARG A 53 15.65 15.18 -3.21
N ASP A 54 14.86 14.28 -2.64
CA ASP A 54 15.09 12.84 -2.67
C ASP A 54 15.14 12.32 -4.12
N ALA A 55 14.22 12.80 -4.98
CA ALA A 55 14.23 12.46 -6.40
C ALA A 55 15.50 12.94 -7.11
N LEU A 56 15.97 14.15 -6.84
CA LEU A 56 17.21 14.68 -7.42
C LEU A 56 18.44 13.87 -7.00
N GLU A 57 18.50 13.40 -5.75
CA GLU A 57 19.57 12.53 -5.26
C GLU A 57 19.56 11.19 -6.02
N LEU A 58 18.40 10.55 -6.16
CA LEU A 58 18.27 9.31 -6.92
C LEU A 58 18.71 9.49 -8.38
N LEU A 59 18.27 10.57 -9.04
CA LEU A 59 18.66 10.84 -10.43
C LEU A 59 20.18 11.06 -10.57
N THR A 60 20.81 11.68 -9.58
CA THR A 60 22.28 11.84 -9.54
C THR A 60 22.97 10.48 -9.44
N ASN A 61 22.50 9.59 -8.55
CA ASN A 61 23.04 8.24 -8.43
C ASN A 61 22.89 7.43 -9.73
N VAL A 62 21.77 7.60 -10.46
CA VAL A 62 21.59 6.96 -11.77
C VAL A 62 22.57 7.52 -12.79
N ALA A 63 22.78 8.85 -12.84
CA ALA A 63 23.77 9.45 -13.73
C ALA A 63 25.18 8.91 -13.47
N GLU A 64 25.57 8.80 -12.20
CA GLU A 64 26.88 8.31 -11.77
C GLU A 64 27.07 6.81 -11.98
N SER A 65 25.99 6.03 -12.12
CA SER A 65 26.07 4.58 -12.35
C SER A 65 26.71 4.20 -13.68
N GLY A 66 26.81 5.14 -14.64
CA GLY A 66 27.36 4.89 -15.98
C GLY A 66 26.51 3.95 -16.84
N THR A 67 25.26 3.69 -16.45
CA THR A 67 24.36 2.76 -17.16
C THR A 67 23.58 3.42 -18.30
N LEU A 68 23.54 4.75 -18.34
CA LEU A 68 22.82 5.54 -19.33
C LEU A 68 23.71 5.84 -20.54
N ASP A 69 23.12 5.81 -21.72
CA ASP A 69 23.74 6.32 -22.93
C ASP A 69 23.65 7.86 -23.01
N ASP A 70 24.39 8.48 -23.94
CA ASP A 70 24.46 9.94 -24.07
C ASP A 70 23.08 10.58 -24.33
N ALA A 71 22.18 9.88 -25.02
CA ALA A 71 20.83 10.37 -25.26
C ALA A 71 20.03 10.43 -23.95
N SER A 72 20.04 9.33 -23.18
CA SER A 72 19.34 9.28 -21.90
C SER A 72 19.97 10.20 -20.86
N LEU A 73 21.29 10.43 -20.90
CA LEU A 73 21.96 11.43 -20.05
C LEU A 73 21.46 12.85 -20.34
N ARG A 74 21.26 13.22 -21.60
CA ARG A 74 20.69 14.54 -21.96
C ARG A 74 19.25 14.69 -21.49
N ASP A 75 18.44 13.64 -21.63
CA ASP A 75 17.06 13.63 -21.14
C ASP A 75 17.02 13.72 -19.61
N LEU A 76 17.95 13.06 -18.93
CA LEU A 76 18.14 13.14 -17.49
C LEU A 76 18.52 14.55 -17.04
N ASP A 77 19.47 15.19 -17.70
CA ASP A 77 19.85 16.58 -17.42
C ASP A 77 18.66 17.54 -17.58
N ALA A 78 17.86 17.35 -18.63
CA ALA A 78 16.64 18.12 -18.84
C ALA A 78 15.61 17.90 -17.72
N ALA A 79 15.45 16.65 -17.25
CA ALA A 79 14.58 16.32 -16.13
C ALA A 79 15.06 16.95 -14.82
N VAL A 80 16.36 16.85 -14.52
CA VAL A 80 17.00 17.47 -13.34
C VAL A 80 16.81 18.98 -13.35
N PHE A 81 17.02 19.63 -14.50
CA PHE A 81 16.82 21.07 -14.63
C PHE A 81 15.38 21.49 -14.32
N ARG A 82 14.39 20.75 -14.84
CA ARG A 82 12.96 21.01 -14.58
C ARG A 82 12.60 20.82 -13.11
N LEU A 83 13.11 19.77 -12.47
CA LEU A 83 12.87 19.51 -11.05
C LEU A 83 13.48 20.61 -10.15
N ARG A 84 14.71 21.04 -10.46
CA ARG A 84 15.36 22.17 -9.76
C ARG A 84 14.57 23.47 -9.92
N PHE A 85 14.06 23.74 -11.12
CA PHE A 85 13.21 24.91 -11.37
C PHE A 85 11.91 24.86 -10.55
N VAL A 86 11.24 23.70 -10.50
CA VAL A 86 10.02 23.52 -9.70
C VAL A 86 10.32 23.71 -8.21
N LEU A 87 11.43 23.15 -7.72
CA LEU A 87 11.85 23.31 -6.32
C LEU A 87 12.09 24.78 -5.96
N ASP A 88 12.89 25.51 -6.74
CA ASP A 88 13.16 26.94 -6.54
C ASP A 88 11.87 27.76 -6.57
N ARG A 89 10.94 27.45 -7.49
CA ARG A 89 9.63 28.10 -7.53
C ARG A 89 8.83 27.85 -6.25
N PHE A 90 8.77 26.60 -5.78
CA PHE A 90 8.06 26.25 -4.55
C PHE A 90 8.65 26.94 -3.32
N GLU A 91 9.97 27.01 -3.22
CA GLU A 91 10.68 27.67 -2.12
C GLU A 91 10.46 29.18 -2.11
N ARG A 92 10.28 29.82 -3.27
CA ARG A 92 9.95 31.26 -3.35
C ARG A 92 8.49 31.60 -3.03
N THR A 93 7.58 30.64 -3.22
CA THR A 93 6.14 30.85 -2.99
C THR A 93 5.67 30.60 -1.56
N ARG A 94 6.55 30.11 -0.68
CA ARG A 94 6.24 29.77 0.71
C ARG A 94 6.81 30.82 1.66
#